data_AF-A0A7I8DR70-F1
#
_entry.id   AF-A0A7I8DR70-F1
#
_cell.length_a   1.000
_cell.length_b   1.000
_cell.length_c   1.000
_cell.angle_alpha   90.00
_cell.angle_beta   90.00
_cell.angle_gamma   90.00
#
_symmetry.space_group_name_H-M   'P 1'
#
loop_
_entity.id
_entity.type
_entity.pdbx_description
1 polymer ?
#
loop_
_entity_poly.entity_id
_entity_poly.type
_entity_poly.pdbx_seq_one_letter_code
_entity_poly.pdbx_strand_id
1 'polypeptide(L)' 'MASKDTLLKAKCCYEHLGGTLGGRLFNRLAELGWFEQNKEHPREYLITQLGMEELIKLGVDPFERSK' A
#
# COMPACT_ATOMS: atom_id res chain seq x y z
N MET A 1 -9.88 6.59 29.09
CA MET A 1 -10.52 7.50 28.12
C MET A 1 -10.24 6.94 26.73
N ALA A 2 -11.24 6.31 26.12
CA ALA A 2 -11.10 5.69 24.81
C ALA A 2 -11.09 6.77 23.72
N SER A 3 -9.96 6.90 23.01
CA SER A 3 -9.87 7.75 21.82
C SER A 3 -10.81 7.19 20.75
N LYS A 4 -11.79 7.98 20.33
CA LYS A 4 -12.70 7.63 19.24
C LYS A 4 -11.90 7.52 17.95
N ASP A 5 -11.54 6.29 17.58
CA ASP A 5 -11.01 5.95 16.27
C ASP A 5 -12.10 6.23 15.22
N THR A 6 -12.02 7.42 14.62
CA THR A 6 -12.91 7.76 13.51
C THR A 6 -12.41 6.99 12.31
N LEU A 7 -13.12 5.90 11.98
CA LEU A 7 -12.88 5.13 10.76
C LEU A 7 -12.79 6.10 9.58
N LEU A 8 -11.59 6.22 9.01
CA LEU A 8 -11.34 7.07 7.86
C LEU A 8 -12.16 6.54 6.69
N LYS A 9 -13.03 7.37 6.12
CA LYS A 9 -13.85 7.01 4.96
C LYS A 9 -12.95 6.86 3.73
N ALA A 10 -12.79 5.64 3.23
CA ALA A 10 -12.27 5.41 1.89
C ALA A 10 -13.38 5.67 0.85
N LYS A 11 -13.09 6.50 -0.16
CA LYS A 11 -13.85 6.52 -1.40
C LYS A 11 -13.06 5.71 -2.43
N CYS A 12 -13.70 4.71 -3.05
CA CYS A 12 -13.19 4.07 -4.26
C CYS A 12 -13.23 5.09 -5.40
N CYS A 13 -12.16 5.82 -5.60
CA CYS A 13 -11.97 6.59 -6.83
C CYS A 13 -11.15 5.71 -7.77
N TYR A 14 -11.83 4.98 -8.66
CA TYR A 14 -11.25 4.26 -9.80
C TYR A 14 -10.05 3.38 -9.45
N GLU A 15 -10.31 2.15 -8.95
CA GLU A 15 -9.30 1.09 -8.76
C GLU A 15 -8.09 1.46 -7.88
N HIS A 16 -8.00 2.69 -7.38
CA HIS A 16 -6.90 3.24 -6.61
C HIS A 16 -7.39 3.65 -5.22
N LEU A 17 -6.66 3.24 -4.19
CA LEU A 17 -6.87 3.71 -2.83
C LEU A 17 -6.37 5.16 -2.72
N GLY A 18 -7.23 6.13 -3.05
CA GLY A 18 -6.93 7.56 -2.98
C GLY A 18 -7.21 8.20 -1.62
N GLY A 19 -6.61 9.36 -1.37
CA GLY A 19 -6.84 10.18 -0.17
C GLY A 19 -5.92 9.86 1.01
N THR A 20 -6.21 10.46 2.18
CA THR A 20 -5.35 10.36 3.37
C THR A 20 -5.16 8.93 3.86
N LEU A 21 -6.17 8.07 3.70
CA LEU A 21 -6.07 6.66 4.09
C LEU A 21 -5.14 5.87 3.16
N GLY A 22 -5.23 6.09 1.84
CA GLY A 22 -4.31 5.49 0.86
C GLY A 22 -2.87 5.84 1.11
N GLY A 23 -2.58 7.13 1.32
CA GLY A 23 -1.23 7.58 1.66
C GLY A 23 -0.71 7.00 2.97
N ARG A 24 -1.55 6.90 4.01
CA ARG A 24 -1.15 6.28 5.30
C ARG A 24 -0.93 4.78 5.19
N LEU A 25 -1.78 4.08 4.44
CA LEU A 25 -1.59 2.65 4.19
C LEU A 25 -0.28 2.44 3.43
N PHE A 26 -0.07 3.17 2.35
CA PHE A 26 1.16 3.08 1.56
C PHE A 26 2.41 3.35 2.40
N ASN A 27 2.42 4.44 3.17
CA ASN A 27 3.54 4.75 4.07
C ASN A 27 3.79 3.60 5.06
N ARG A 28 2.72 3.03 5.63
CA ARG A 28 2.87 1.90 6.57
C ARG A 28 3.45 0.67 5.88
N LEU A 29 3.01 0.35 4.67
CA LEU A 29 3.55 -0.78 3.91
C LEU A 29 5.02 -0.54 3.51
N ALA A 30 5.39 0.68 3.15
CA ALA A 30 6.78 1.06 2.89
C ALA A 30 7.64 0.97 4.17
N GLU A 31 7.14 1.42 5.33
CA GLU A 31 7.81 1.28 6.62
C GLU A 31 7.99 -0.19 7.06
N LEU A 32 7.05 -1.06 6.69
CA LEU A 32 7.16 -2.51 6.90
C LEU A 32 8.17 -3.17 5.95
N GLY A 33 8.78 -2.40 5.05
CA GLY A 33 9.75 -2.90 4.07
C GLY A 33 9.11 -3.67 2.93
N TRP A 34 7.81 -3.51 2.69
CA TRP A 34 7.13 -4.19 1.58
C TRP A 34 7.43 -3.54 0.24
N PHE A 35 7.76 -2.25 0.27
CA PHE A 35 8.15 -1.46 -0.88
C PHE A 35 9.50 -0.80 -0.64
N GLU A 36 10.36 -0.80 -1.65
CA GLU A 36 11.62 -0.07 -1.66
C GLU A 36 11.58 0.99 -2.77
N GLN A 37 12.05 2.19 -2.47
CA GLN A 37 12.08 3.28 -3.44
C GLN A 37 13.17 3.02 -4.49
N ASN A 38 12.81 3.10 -5.77
CA ASN A 38 13.79 2.92 -6.83
C ASN A 38 14.80 4.09 -6.80
N LYS A 39 16.09 3.75 -6.77
CA LYS A 39 17.19 4.74 -6.70
C LYS A 39 17.31 5.57 -7.96
N GLU A 40 16.95 5.02 -9.12
CA GLU A 40 17.00 5.70 -10.41
C GLU A 40 15.72 6.50 -10.68
N HIS A 41 14.60 6.03 -10.14
CA HIS A 41 13.28 6.63 -10.33
C HIS A 41 12.59 6.85 -8.98
N PRO A 42 12.76 8.01 -8.32
CA PRO A 42 12.23 8.25 -6.97
C PRO A 42 10.70 8.30 -6.89
N ARG A 43 10.01 8.26 -8.03
CA ARG A 43 8.54 8.14 -8.12
C ARG A 43 8.06 6.70 -8.25
N GLU A 44 8.98 5.75 -8.39
CA GLU A 44 8.68 4.33 -8.52
C GLU A 44 9.07 3.60 -7.24
N TYR A 45 8.20 2.68 -6.83
CA TYR A 45 8.44 1.80 -5.71
C TYR A 45 8.42 0.37 -6.22
N LEU A 46 9.45 -0.38 -5.86
CA LEU A 46 9.59 -1.79 -6.18
C LEU A 46 9.07 -2.60 -5.00
N ILE A 47 8.28 -3.64 -5.27
CA ILE A 47 7.86 -4.59 -4.25
C ILE A 47 9.09 -5.42 -3.85
N THR A 48 9.37 -5.50 -2.56
CA THR A 48 10.45 -6.34 -2.03
C THR A 48 10.00 -7.80 -1.94
N GLN A 49 10.94 -8.72 -1.75
CA GLN A 49 10.63 -10.14 -1.50
C GLN A 49 9.65 -10.30 -0.31
N LEU A 50 9.90 -9.57 0.78
CA LEU A 50 9.04 -9.57 1.97
C LEU A 50 7.65 -9.04 1.64
N GLY A 51 7.56 -7.91 0.92
CA GLY A 51 6.28 -7.33 0.53
C GLY A 51 5.47 -8.28 -0.33
N MET A 52 6.13 -9.01 -1.24
CA MET A 52 5.49 -10.00 -2.08
C MET A 52 4.87 -11.15 -1.26
N GLU A 53 5.63 -11.73 -0.33
CA GLU A 53 5.14 -12.82 0.54
C GLU A 53 3.96 -12.37 1.41
N GLU A 54 4.06 -11.18 1.99
CA GLU A 54 3.03 -10.66 2.88
C GLU A 54 1.77 -10.19 2.13
N LEU A 55 1.90 -9.63 0.93
CA LEU A 55 0.78 -9.31 0.05
C LEU A 55 0.01 -10.58 -0.33
N ILE A 56 0.72 -11.65 -0.69
CA ILE A 56 0.12 -12.95 -0.99
C ILE A 56 -0.61 -13.51 0.24
N LYS A 57 -0.02 -13.41 1.44
CA LYS A 57 -0.70 -13.80 2.71
C LYS A 57 -1.96 -12.97 2.98
N LEU A 58 -1.95 -11.70 2.59
CA LEU A 58 -3.10 -10.81 2.69
C LEU A 58 -4.17 -11.09 1.62
N GLY A 59 -3.85 -11.93 0.62
CA GLY A 59 -4.73 -12.28 -0.50
C GLY A 59 -4.70 -11.27 -1.65
N VAL A 60 -3.68 -10.41 -1.70
CA VAL A 60 -3.46 -9.45 -2.79
C VAL A 60 -2.42 -10.02 -3.74
N ASP A 61 -2.78 -10.15 -5.02
CA ASP A 61 -1.85 -10.63 -6.03
C ASP A 61 -0.90 -9.49 -6.47
N PRO A 62 0.42 -9.61 -6.23
CA PRO A 62 1.37 -8.57 -6.60
C PRO A 62 1.71 -8.55 -8.10
N PHE A 63 1.21 -9.50 -8.89
CA PHE A 63 1.48 -9.64 -10.31
C PHE A 63 0.27 -9.37 -11.20
N GLU A 64 -0.80 -8.78 -10.68
CA GLU A 64 -2.00 -8.47 -11.47
C GLU A 64 -1.65 -7.47 -12.59
N ARG A 65 -1.28 -8.03 -13.75
CA ARG A 65 -1.22 -7.32 -15.01
C ARG A 65 -2.65 -7.25 -15.52
N SER A 66 -3.39 -6.22 -15.11
CA SER A 66 -4.66 -5.91 -15.78
C SER A 66 -4.39 -5.78 -17.28
N LYS A 67 -5.10 -6.62 -18.04
CA LYS A 67 -5.05 -6.73 -19.50
C LYS A 67 -6.05 -5.75 -20.12
#